data_AF-A0A8S0H229-F1
#
_entry.id   AF-A0A8S0H229-F1
#
_cell.length_a   1.000
_cell.length_b   1.000
_cell.length_c   1.000
_cell.angle_alpha   90.00
_cell.angle_beta   90.00
_cell.angle_gamma   90.00
#
_symmetry.space_group_name_H-M   'P 1'
#
loop_
_entity.id
_entity.type
_entity.pdbx_description
1 polymer ?
#
loop_
_entity_poly.entity_id
_entity_poly.type
_entity_poly.pdbx_seq_one_letter_code
_entity_poly.pdbx_strand_id
1 'polypeptide(L)'
;MKLVYALSLAALALVGCDKKPEPVATGQAGAAAQCFKDTDCKGDRICETGKCVSPQAAPALGERPAPTVATQPASEAPRVSYVPLIISGDDIGGVFTTSTREMGGSAINYVSRAGVVNVMDYVVEDPDLTGYVAVEKAYAFGGKYLLVVSTGEGGASCPATTYAFTFDSASESVTGKMEINNCSELVESLADGNKLIVKKEDVQHVFYNGDVK
;
A
#
# COMPACT_ATOMS: atom_id res chain seq x y z
N MET A 1 41.99 -7.85 -34.44
CA MET A 1 42.12 -6.93 -35.58
C MET A 1 41.89 -5.51 -35.07
N LYS A 2 42.88 -4.63 -35.22
CA LYS A 2 42.86 -3.20 -34.89
C LYS A 2 42.48 -2.39 -36.13
N LEU A 3 41.63 -1.39 -35.99
CA LEU A 3 41.41 -0.23 -36.89
C LEU A 3 40.54 0.75 -36.06
N VAL A 4 41.07 1.75 -35.34
CA VAL A 4 41.74 3.00 -35.74
C VAL A 4 40.93 3.82 -36.75
N TYR A 5 40.43 4.99 -36.31
CA TYR A 5 40.28 6.31 -36.97
C TYR A 5 39.26 7.11 -36.11
N ALA A 6 39.61 7.98 -35.16
CA ALA A 6 40.40 9.22 -35.15
C ALA A 6 39.62 10.50 -35.59
N LEU A 7 39.70 11.52 -34.71
CA LEU A 7 39.48 12.98 -34.87
C LEU A 7 38.02 13.44 -34.98
N SER A 8 37.56 14.50 -34.29
CA SER A 8 38.23 15.80 -34.06
C SER A 8 37.69 16.60 -32.86
N LEU A 9 38.61 17.34 -32.22
CA LEU A 9 38.46 18.36 -31.17
C LEU A 9 37.64 19.60 -31.60
N ALA A 10 37.00 20.28 -30.64
CA ALA A 10 37.16 21.73 -30.44
C ALA A 10 36.60 22.18 -29.06
N ALA A 11 37.46 22.82 -28.27
CA ALA A 11 37.18 23.45 -26.97
C ALA A 11 36.58 24.85 -27.14
N LEU A 12 35.94 25.41 -26.11
CA LEU A 12 36.09 26.83 -25.74
C LEU A 12 35.60 27.10 -24.31
N ALA A 13 36.48 27.67 -23.50
CA ALA A 13 36.25 28.14 -22.13
C ALA A 13 35.81 29.60 -22.12
N LEU A 14 34.98 30.02 -21.15
CA LEU A 14 34.97 31.40 -20.67
C LEU A 14 34.70 31.46 -19.16
N VAL A 15 35.68 32.07 -18.48
CA VAL A 15 35.72 32.49 -17.07
C VAL A 15 35.23 33.95 -17.03
N GLY A 16 34.51 34.36 -15.98
CA GLY A 16 34.17 35.77 -15.79
C GLY A 16 33.61 36.09 -14.40
N CYS A 17 34.48 36.39 -13.45
CA CYS A 17 34.18 37.22 -12.28
C CYS A 17 34.40 38.69 -12.66
N ASP A 18 33.44 39.58 -12.40
CA ASP A 18 33.73 41.00 -12.34
C ASP A 18 32.83 41.73 -11.34
N LYS A 19 33.41 42.72 -10.65
CA LYS A 19 32.89 43.34 -9.42
C LYS A 19 33.00 44.87 -9.55
N LYS A 20 31.87 45.57 -9.35
CA LYS A 20 31.72 47.02 -9.01
C LYS A 20 31.89 47.98 -10.24
N PRO A 21 31.21 49.15 -10.39
CA PRO A 21 30.75 50.12 -9.38
C PRO A 21 29.33 50.73 -9.51
N GLU A 22 28.91 51.35 -8.40
CA GLU A 22 27.74 52.24 -8.24
C GLU A 22 27.80 53.45 -9.18
N PRO A 23 26.63 53.98 -9.58
CA PRO A 23 26.45 55.40 -9.77
C PRO A 23 25.48 56.00 -8.75
N VAL A 24 25.95 57.10 -8.20
CA VAL A 24 25.28 58.06 -7.34
C VAL A 24 23.99 58.60 -7.96
N ALA A 25 22.91 58.63 -7.19
CA ALA A 25 21.81 59.58 -7.37
C ALA A 25 21.69 60.46 -6.13
N THR A 26 22.28 61.64 -6.24
CA THR A 26 22.07 62.79 -5.36
C THR A 26 20.65 63.32 -5.50
N GLY A 27 20.04 63.63 -4.35
CA GLY A 27 19.14 64.77 -4.19
C GLY A 27 17.65 64.46 -4.26
N GLN A 28 16.95 64.54 -3.13
CA GLN A 28 16.22 65.75 -2.76
C GLN A 28 15.55 65.56 -1.39
N ALA A 29 15.57 66.63 -0.60
CA ALA A 29 15.01 66.70 0.74
C ALA A 29 13.50 66.37 0.75
N GLY A 30 13.16 65.23 1.31
CA GLY A 30 11.83 64.92 1.84
C GLY A 30 11.96 64.83 3.35
N ALA A 31 11.03 65.43 4.09
CA ALA A 31 10.99 65.54 5.55
C ALA A 31 11.70 64.39 6.27
N ALA A 32 12.67 64.73 7.15
CA ALA A 32 13.47 63.74 7.86
C ALA A 32 12.58 62.68 8.50
N ALA A 33 12.67 61.44 7.99
CA ALA A 33 11.99 60.30 8.54
C ALA A 33 12.44 60.10 10.00
N GLN A 34 11.49 59.97 10.91
CA GLN A 34 11.74 59.82 12.34
C GLN A 34 12.13 58.39 12.72
N CYS A 35 11.90 57.42 11.83
CA CYS A 35 12.23 56.01 11.98
C CYS A 35 12.44 55.37 10.60
N PHE A 36 13.19 54.26 10.54
CA PHE A 36 13.30 53.42 9.34
C PHE A 36 12.76 52.01 9.58
N LYS A 37 12.73 51.55 10.83
CA LYS A 37 12.20 50.26 11.25
C LYS A 37 11.55 50.38 12.63
N ASP A 38 10.70 49.42 12.99
CA ASP A 38 9.90 49.44 14.22
C ASP A 38 10.75 49.58 15.49
N THR A 39 11.94 48.99 15.52
CA THR A 39 12.85 49.07 16.68
C THR A 39 13.46 50.46 16.89
N ASP A 40 13.34 51.36 15.91
CA ASP A 40 13.74 52.76 16.08
C ASP A 40 12.68 53.56 16.86
N CYS A 41 11.45 53.03 16.97
CA CYS A 41 10.36 53.65 17.68
C CYS A 41 10.37 53.27 19.17
N LYS A 42 10.18 54.27 20.04
CA LYS A 42 10.13 54.03 21.50
C LYS A 42 8.82 53.36 21.91
N GLY A 43 8.94 52.30 22.70
CA GLY A 43 7.80 51.52 23.21
C GLY A 43 7.23 50.59 22.13
N ASP A 44 5.94 50.27 22.22
CA ASP A 44 5.26 49.35 21.30
C ASP A 44 4.81 49.99 19.98
N ARG A 45 5.45 51.08 19.56
CA ARG A 45 5.10 51.82 18.34
C ARG A 45 5.80 51.19 17.12
N ILE A 46 5.13 51.23 15.98
CA ILE A 46 5.64 50.71 14.71
C ILE A 46 6.02 51.85 13.77
N CYS A 47 6.98 51.62 12.87
CA CYS A 47 7.43 52.61 11.91
C CYS A 47 6.61 52.51 10.62
N GLU A 48 5.70 53.45 10.41
CA GLU A 48 4.87 53.51 9.21
C GLU A 48 5.20 54.78 8.41
N THR A 49 5.68 54.61 7.17
CA THR A 49 6.05 55.72 6.26
C THR A 49 7.04 56.74 6.86
N GLY A 50 7.96 56.26 7.71
CA GLY A 50 8.96 57.10 8.37
C GLY A 50 8.44 57.86 9.58
N LYS A 51 7.27 57.50 10.14
CA LYS A 51 6.73 58.03 11.39
C LYS A 51 6.39 56.90 12.34
N CYS A 52 6.76 57.06 13.61
CA CYS A 52 6.33 56.12 14.63
C CYS A 52 4.84 56.30 14.91
N VAL A 53 4.04 55.25 14.76
CA VAL A 53 2.59 55.26 15.02
C VAL A 53 2.25 54.15 16.02
N SER A 54 1.18 54.33 16.79
CA SER A 54 0.71 53.27 17.68
C SER A 54 -0.03 52.22 16.85
N PRO A 55 0.25 50.91 17.04
CA PRO A 55 -0.49 49.86 16.36
C PRO A 55 -1.97 49.97 16.73
N GLN A 56 -2.85 49.93 15.73
CA GLN A 56 -4.29 49.87 16.00
C GLN A 56 -4.60 48.55 16.69
N ALA A 57 -5.23 48.64 17.87
CA ALA A 57 -5.73 47.47 18.57
C ALA A 57 -6.74 46.76 17.66
N ALA A 58 -6.53 45.46 17.45
CA ALA A 58 -7.49 44.62 16.77
C ALA A 58 -8.85 44.71 17.49
N PRO A 59 -9.98 44.68 16.77
CA PRO A 59 -11.30 44.69 17.40
C PRO A 59 -11.40 43.55 18.42
N ALA A 60 -11.84 43.88 19.64
CA ALA A 60 -12.07 42.90 20.69
C ALA A 60 -13.01 41.80 20.15
N LEU A 61 -12.54 40.55 20.21
CA LEU A 61 -13.34 39.37 19.88
C LEU A 61 -14.55 39.33 20.82
N GLY A 62 -15.73 39.58 20.27
CA GLY A 62 -16.98 39.29 20.97
C GLY A 62 -17.02 37.82 21.38
N GLU A 63 -17.58 37.55 22.56
CA GLU A 63 -17.78 36.20 23.09
C GLU A 63 -18.44 35.29 22.05
N ARG A 64 -17.67 34.31 21.59
CA ARG A 64 -18.13 33.24 20.72
C ARG A 64 -19.06 32.34 21.55
N PRO A 65 -20.29 32.06 21.13
CA PRO A 65 -21.11 31.04 21.76
C PRO A 65 -20.30 29.73 21.80
N ALA A 66 -20.31 29.06 22.95
CA ALA A 66 -19.61 27.78 23.12
C ALA A 66 -19.98 26.83 21.98
N PRO A 67 -19.01 26.16 21.35
CA PRO A 67 -19.32 25.23 20.28
C PRO A 67 -20.11 24.08 20.89
N THR A 68 -21.36 23.92 20.47
CA THR A 68 -22.06 22.65 20.61
C THR A 68 -21.20 21.62 19.91
N VAL A 69 -20.50 20.80 20.70
CA VAL A 69 -19.80 19.61 20.19
C VAL A 69 -20.92 18.68 19.74
N ALA A 70 -21.27 18.77 18.46
CA ALA A 70 -21.94 17.68 17.81
C ALA A 70 -21.02 16.48 17.97
N THR A 71 -21.47 15.45 18.69
CA THR A 71 -20.85 14.13 18.70
C THR A 71 -20.83 13.66 17.25
N GLN A 72 -19.71 13.91 16.57
CA GLN A 72 -19.44 13.33 15.28
C GLN A 72 -19.43 11.82 15.54
N PRO A 73 -20.28 11.02 14.88
CA PRO A 73 -20.20 9.57 15.04
C PRO A 73 -18.77 9.18 14.73
N ALA A 74 -18.12 8.47 15.67
CA ALA A 74 -16.82 7.88 15.43
C ALA A 74 -16.89 7.18 14.09
N SER A 75 -15.96 7.49 13.18
CA SER A 75 -15.78 6.71 11.96
C SER A 75 -15.76 5.25 12.38
N GLU A 76 -16.78 4.47 11.98
CA GLU A 76 -16.79 3.05 12.27
C GLU A 76 -15.47 2.50 11.74
N ALA A 77 -14.65 1.96 12.64
CA ALA A 77 -13.44 1.27 12.24
C ALA A 77 -13.84 0.23 11.18
N PRO A 78 -13.05 0.05 10.10
CA PRO A 78 -13.37 -0.94 9.08
C PRO A 78 -13.68 -2.28 9.77
N ARG A 79 -14.95 -2.69 9.75
CA ARG A 79 -15.37 -4.02 10.19
C ARG A 79 -15.01 -4.95 9.03
N VAL A 80 -13.71 -5.23 8.90
CA VAL A 80 -13.23 -6.10 7.83
C VAL A 80 -13.87 -7.47 8.04
N SER A 81 -14.56 -7.95 7.01
CA SER A 81 -15.19 -9.26 6.99
C SER A 81 -14.66 -10.07 5.81
N TYR A 82 -14.85 -11.38 5.87
CA TYR A 82 -14.55 -12.22 4.72
C TYR A 82 -15.50 -11.91 3.57
N VAL A 83 -14.93 -11.69 2.38
CA VAL A 83 -15.66 -11.50 1.13
C VAL A 83 -15.32 -12.67 0.21
N PRO A 84 -16.29 -13.49 -0.22
CA PRO A 84 -16.01 -14.61 -1.12
C PRO A 84 -15.49 -14.08 -2.46
N LEU A 85 -14.42 -14.70 -2.96
CA LEU A 85 -13.93 -14.47 -4.31
C LEU A 85 -14.69 -15.37 -5.28
N ILE A 86 -15.10 -14.80 -6.41
CA ILE A 86 -15.74 -15.55 -7.49
C ILE A 86 -14.67 -16.35 -8.22
N ILE A 87 -14.88 -17.66 -8.35
CA ILE A 87 -14.00 -18.55 -9.09
C ILE A 87 -14.68 -18.83 -10.44
N SER A 88 -14.01 -18.52 -11.55
CA SER A 88 -14.57 -18.67 -12.89
C SER A 88 -13.51 -19.15 -13.88
N GLY A 89 -13.59 -20.44 -14.24
CA GLY A 89 -12.53 -21.07 -15.04
C GLY A 89 -11.20 -20.97 -14.30
N ASP A 90 -10.24 -20.30 -14.94
CA ASP A 90 -8.90 -20.08 -14.36
C ASP A 90 -8.78 -18.81 -13.52
N ASP A 91 -9.80 -17.96 -13.43
CA ASP A 91 -9.77 -16.73 -12.63
C ASP A 91 -10.28 -16.94 -11.20
N ILE A 92 -9.60 -16.33 -10.23
CA ILE A 92 -9.97 -16.34 -8.82
C ILE A 92 -10.10 -14.88 -8.37
N GLY A 93 -11.31 -14.34 -8.53
CA GLY A 93 -11.71 -13.01 -8.08
C GLY A 93 -10.92 -11.87 -8.73
N GLY A 94 -10.33 -12.06 -9.91
CA GLY A 94 -9.44 -11.09 -10.55
C GLY A 94 -8.09 -10.89 -9.85
N VAL A 95 -7.75 -11.74 -8.86
CA VAL A 95 -6.54 -11.60 -8.04
C VAL A 95 -5.52 -12.68 -8.37
N PHE A 96 -5.98 -13.92 -8.50
CA PHE A 96 -5.13 -15.06 -8.83
C PHE A 96 -5.61 -15.73 -10.11
N THR A 97 -4.71 -16.47 -10.76
CA THR A 97 -5.07 -17.32 -11.89
C THR A 97 -4.53 -18.73 -11.74
N THR A 98 -5.26 -19.75 -12.18
CA THR A 98 -4.74 -21.12 -12.25
C THR A 98 -4.12 -21.42 -13.61
N SER A 99 -3.12 -22.29 -13.63
CA SER A 99 -2.56 -22.81 -14.89
C SER A 99 -1.93 -24.18 -14.68
N THR A 100 -2.05 -25.07 -15.67
CA THR A 100 -1.23 -26.30 -15.70
C THR A 100 0.21 -25.96 -16.08
N ARG A 101 1.18 -26.63 -15.46
CA ARG A 101 2.61 -26.40 -15.72
C ARG A 101 3.13 -27.42 -16.73
N GLU A 102 4.12 -27.01 -17.54
CA GLU A 102 4.67 -27.85 -18.62
C GLU A 102 5.34 -29.13 -18.11
N MET A 103 5.97 -29.08 -16.93
CA MET A 103 6.64 -30.23 -16.33
C MET A 103 5.72 -31.11 -15.46
N GLY A 104 4.41 -30.83 -15.44
CA GLY A 104 3.44 -31.49 -14.57
C GLY A 104 2.97 -30.60 -13.42
N GLY A 105 1.83 -30.95 -12.83
CA GLY A 105 1.20 -30.19 -11.75
C GLY A 105 0.46 -28.91 -12.20
N SER A 106 -0.05 -28.18 -11.22
CA SER A 106 -0.76 -26.92 -11.44
C SER A 106 -0.21 -25.81 -10.55
N ALA A 107 -0.29 -24.58 -11.04
CA ALA A 107 0.10 -23.37 -10.34
C ALA A 107 -1.14 -22.54 -9.98
N ILE A 108 -1.03 -21.82 -8.87
CA ILE A 108 -1.87 -20.66 -8.57
C ILE A 108 -0.95 -19.45 -8.70
N ASN A 109 -1.19 -18.61 -9.68
CA ASN A 109 -0.35 -17.48 -10.02
C ASN A 109 -0.87 -16.21 -9.37
N TYR A 110 0.04 -15.41 -8.84
CA TYR A 110 -0.22 -14.05 -8.38
C TYR A 110 0.69 -13.06 -9.11
N VAL A 111 0.14 -11.95 -9.58
CA VAL A 111 0.92 -10.90 -10.24
C VAL A 111 1.49 -9.97 -9.17
N SER A 112 2.71 -10.25 -8.72
CA SER A 112 3.42 -9.43 -7.73
C SER A 112 4.13 -8.24 -8.37
N ARG A 113 4.64 -7.33 -7.53
CA ARG A 113 5.54 -6.23 -7.92
C ARG A 113 6.82 -6.71 -8.61
N ALA A 114 7.29 -7.92 -8.30
CA ALA A 114 8.50 -8.51 -8.86
C ALA A 114 8.24 -9.38 -10.10
N GLY A 115 6.98 -9.56 -10.50
CA GLY A 115 6.57 -10.46 -11.57
C GLY A 115 5.56 -11.50 -11.10
N VAL A 116 5.24 -12.46 -11.97
CA VAL A 116 4.30 -13.53 -11.64
C VAL A 116 4.97 -14.52 -10.70
N VAL A 117 4.32 -14.83 -9.58
CA VAL A 117 4.77 -15.83 -8.60
C VAL A 117 3.80 -17.00 -8.55
N ASN A 118 4.33 -18.21 -8.42
CA ASN A 118 3.51 -19.39 -8.14
C ASN A 118 3.32 -19.50 -6.62
N VAL A 119 2.10 -19.30 -6.15
CA VAL A 119 1.71 -19.40 -4.75
C VAL A 119 1.91 -20.82 -4.21
N MET A 120 1.78 -21.85 -5.07
CA MET A 120 1.93 -23.25 -4.65
C MET A 120 3.35 -23.58 -4.18
N ASP A 121 4.37 -22.84 -4.61
CA ASP A 121 5.76 -23.03 -4.16
C ASP A 121 5.92 -22.85 -2.63
N TYR A 122 4.97 -22.17 -1.98
CA TYR A 122 4.95 -21.98 -0.53
C TYR A 122 4.02 -22.97 0.19
N VAL A 123 3.06 -23.55 -0.53
CA VAL A 123 1.96 -24.35 0.05
C VAL A 123 2.33 -25.82 0.11
N VAL A 124 2.80 -26.37 -1.01
CA VAL A 124 3.17 -27.79 -1.12
C VAL A 124 4.68 -28.00 -1.05
N GLU A 125 5.11 -29.24 -0.90
CA GLU A 125 6.54 -29.58 -0.93
C GLU A 125 7.12 -29.51 -2.34
N ASP A 126 6.38 -30.02 -3.33
CA ASP A 126 6.79 -30.01 -4.74
C ASP A 126 5.60 -29.62 -5.64
N PRO A 127 5.58 -28.39 -6.19
CA PRO A 127 4.49 -27.91 -7.03
C PRO A 127 4.34 -28.70 -8.34
N ASP A 128 5.43 -29.31 -8.84
CA ASP A 128 5.40 -30.08 -10.10
C ASP A 128 4.77 -31.47 -9.90
N LEU A 129 4.66 -31.94 -8.65
CA LEU A 129 4.05 -33.23 -8.28
C LEU A 129 2.60 -33.13 -7.79
N THR A 130 2.03 -31.93 -7.78
CA THR A 130 0.64 -31.68 -7.35
C THR A 130 -0.41 -32.43 -8.17
N GLY A 131 -0.09 -32.78 -9.42
CA GLY A 131 -1.02 -33.40 -10.36
C GLY A 131 -2.09 -32.43 -10.86
N TYR A 132 -2.96 -31.99 -9.95
CA TYR A 132 -3.91 -30.91 -10.15
C TYR A 132 -3.97 -30.00 -8.92
N VAL A 133 -4.51 -28.80 -9.10
CA VAL A 133 -4.88 -27.90 -8.00
C VAL A 133 -6.30 -27.42 -8.28
N ALA A 134 -7.24 -27.78 -7.41
CA ALA A 134 -8.62 -27.34 -7.44
C ALA A 134 -8.84 -26.31 -6.34
N VAL A 135 -9.36 -25.13 -6.68
CA VAL A 135 -9.68 -24.10 -5.68
C VAL A 135 -11.11 -24.31 -5.19
N GLU A 136 -11.23 -24.84 -3.98
CA GLU A 136 -12.52 -25.21 -3.38
C GLU A 136 -13.27 -23.99 -2.87
N LYS A 137 -12.53 -23.08 -2.21
CA LYS A 137 -13.02 -21.84 -1.63
C LYS A 137 -11.91 -20.78 -1.67
N ALA A 138 -12.30 -19.53 -1.87
CA ALA A 138 -11.39 -18.40 -1.80
C ALA A 138 -12.10 -17.19 -1.19
N TYR A 139 -11.41 -16.48 -0.30
CA TYR A 139 -11.95 -15.31 0.38
C TYR A 139 -10.91 -14.21 0.48
N ALA A 140 -11.34 -12.96 0.27
CA ALA A 140 -10.59 -11.78 0.67
C ALA A 140 -10.94 -11.38 2.10
N PHE A 141 -9.94 -10.89 2.83
CA PHE A 141 -10.09 -10.31 4.15
C PHE A 141 -9.13 -9.11 4.27
N GLY A 142 -9.61 -7.92 3.91
CA GLY A 142 -8.76 -6.73 3.85
C GLY A 142 -7.64 -6.91 2.83
N GLY A 143 -6.38 -6.87 3.27
CA GLY A 143 -5.19 -7.11 2.43
C GLY A 143 -4.75 -8.58 2.35
N LYS A 144 -5.49 -9.51 2.95
CA LYS A 144 -5.17 -10.94 2.97
C LYS A 144 -6.16 -11.73 2.14
N TYR A 145 -5.73 -12.89 1.65
CA TYR A 145 -6.56 -13.84 0.96
C TYR A 145 -6.42 -15.21 1.61
N LEU A 146 -7.53 -15.83 1.96
CA LEU A 146 -7.57 -17.19 2.48
C LEU A 146 -8.15 -18.11 1.41
N LEU A 147 -7.33 -19.05 0.95
CA LEU A 147 -7.70 -20.03 -0.07
C LEU A 147 -7.73 -21.42 0.56
N VAL A 148 -8.72 -22.21 0.14
CA VAL A 148 -8.82 -23.64 0.42
C VAL A 148 -8.70 -24.36 -0.92
N VAL A 149 -7.67 -25.19 -1.06
CA VAL A 149 -7.32 -25.84 -2.32
C VAL A 149 -7.13 -27.33 -2.11
N SER A 150 -7.55 -28.14 -3.07
CA SER A 150 -7.33 -29.59 -3.09
C SER A 150 -6.32 -29.95 -4.17
N THR A 151 -5.42 -30.87 -3.86
CA THR A 151 -4.36 -31.32 -4.78
C THR A 151 -4.36 -32.83 -4.95
N GLY A 152 -3.91 -33.30 -6.11
CA GLY A 152 -3.83 -34.71 -6.48
C GLY A 152 -2.44 -35.31 -6.32
N GLU A 153 -1.70 -34.89 -5.30
CA GLU A 153 -0.34 -35.35 -5.05
C GLU A 153 -0.26 -36.89 -4.98
N GLY A 154 0.80 -37.46 -5.55
CA GLY A 154 1.04 -38.92 -5.51
C GLY A 154 0.12 -39.77 -6.39
N GLY A 155 -0.62 -39.18 -7.33
CA GLY A 155 -1.49 -39.91 -8.25
C GLY A 155 -2.80 -40.40 -7.62
N ALA A 156 -3.14 -39.89 -6.44
CA ALA A 156 -4.41 -40.17 -5.77
C ALA A 156 -5.54 -39.35 -6.43
N SER A 157 -6.51 -40.01 -7.03
CA SER A 157 -7.80 -39.37 -7.35
C SER A 157 -8.61 -39.09 -6.08
N CYS A 158 -8.39 -39.89 -5.03
CA CYS A 158 -8.86 -39.66 -3.68
C CYS A 158 -8.00 -40.45 -2.67
N PRO A 159 -7.72 -39.90 -1.47
CA PRO A 159 -8.15 -38.57 -1.04
C PRO A 159 -7.22 -37.47 -1.58
N ALA A 160 -7.82 -36.38 -2.08
CA ALA A 160 -7.08 -35.18 -2.43
C ALA A 160 -6.52 -34.53 -1.16
N THR A 161 -5.24 -34.16 -1.16
CA THR A 161 -4.66 -33.40 -0.06
C THR A 161 -5.20 -31.97 -0.12
N THR A 162 -5.97 -31.57 0.89
CA THR A 162 -6.54 -30.22 0.97
C THR A 162 -5.68 -29.33 1.86
N TYR A 163 -5.37 -28.15 1.36
CA TYR A 163 -4.64 -27.11 2.08
C TYR A 163 -5.55 -25.90 2.29
N ALA A 164 -5.51 -25.34 3.49
CA ALA A 164 -5.95 -23.97 3.71
C ALA A 164 -4.73 -23.10 3.95
N PHE A 165 -4.63 -21.95 3.28
CA PHE A 165 -3.49 -21.05 3.45
C PHE A 165 -3.90 -19.58 3.32
N THR A 166 -3.08 -18.72 3.89
CA THR A 166 -3.22 -17.26 3.82
C THR A 166 -2.13 -16.68 2.94
N PHE A 167 -2.52 -15.97 1.89
CA PHE A 167 -1.63 -15.12 1.11
C PHE A 167 -1.82 -13.65 1.56
N ASP A 168 -0.74 -12.99 1.96
CA ASP A 168 -0.74 -11.57 2.30
C ASP A 168 -0.26 -10.74 1.11
N SER A 169 -1.08 -9.80 0.64
CA SER A 169 -0.73 -8.93 -0.49
C SER A 169 0.33 -7.89 -0.15
N ALA A 170 0.53 -7.57 1.13
CA ALA A 170 1.56 -6.62 1.53
C ALA A 170 2.97 -7.23 1.42
N SER A 171 3.13 -8.47 1.93
CA SER A 171 4.37 -9.25 1.79
C SER A 171 4.48 -10.01 0.46
N GLU A 172 3.37 -10.14 -0.28
CA GLU A 172 3.26 -10.92 -1.53
C GLU A 172 3.68 -12.38 -1.35
N SER A 173 3.31 -12.98 -0.22
CA SER A 173 3.72 -14.33 0.17
C SER A 173 2.68 -15.05 1.01
N VAL A 174 2.83 -16.36 1.14
CA VAL A 174 2.02 -17.16 2.07
C VAL A 174 2.54 -16.97 3.50
N THR A 175 1.69 -16.48 4.40
CA THR A 175 2.06 -16.18 5.80
C THR A 175 1.62 -17.27 6.78
N GLY A 176 0.78 -18.20 6.34
CA GLY A 176 0.32 -19.33 7.14
C GLY A 176 -0.34 -20.38 6.26
N LYS A 177 -0.19 -21.65 6.62
CA LYS A 177 -0.78 -22.77 5.90
C LYS A 177 -1.08 -23.93 6.85
N MET A 178 -2.10 -24.70 6.52
CA MET A 178 -2.41 -25.94 7.20
C MET A 178 -2.94 -26.97 6.21
N GLU A 179 -2.66 -28.24 6.51
CA GLU A 179 -3.22 -29.38 5.80
C GLU A 179 -4.50 -29.85 6.50
N ILE A 180 -5.55 -30.09 5.71
CA ILE A 180 -6.85 -30.60 6.14
C ILE A 180 -6.97 -32.02 5.60
N ASN A 181 -6.40 -32.96 6.35
CA ASN A 181 -6.37 -34.37 6.01
C ASN A 181 -7.74 -35.03 6.16
N ASN A 182 -8.47 -35.18 5.05
CA ASN A 182 -9.67 -36.00 5.00
C ASN A 182 -10.05 -36.44 3.57
N CYS A 183 -10.78 -37.55 3.45
CA CYS A 183 -11.13 -38.23 2.20
C CYS A 183 -12.37 -37.73 1.48
N SER A 184 -13.11 -36.77 2.03
CA SER A 184 -14.26 -36.20 1.32
C SER A 184 -13.86 -35.21 0.25
N GLU A 185 -14.64 -35.22 -0.82
CA GLU A 185 -14.58 -34.25 -1.90
C GLU A 185 -15.38 -32.97 -1.58
N LEU A 186 -16.26 -32.99 -0.57
CA LEU A 186 -17.11 -31.85 -0.24
C LEU A 186 -16.46 -30.94 0.80
N VAL A 187 -16.17 -29.70 0.38
CA VAL A 187 -15.76 -28.60 1.26
C VAL A 187 -16.90 -27.59 1.40
N GLU A 188 -17.41 -27.47 2.62
CA GLU A 188 -18.40 -26.45 3.00
C GLU A 188 -17.71 -25.31 3.75
N SER A 189 -18.26 -24.10 3.62
CA SER A 189 -17.72 -22.96 4.36
C SER A 189 -18.80 -21.92 4.70
N LEU A 190 -18.60 -21.28 5.85
CA LEU A 190 -19.47 -20.22 6.36
C LEU A 190 -18.63 -19.06 6.87
N ALA A 191 -18.80 -17.90 6.25
CA ALA A 191 -18.19 -16.64 6.67
C ALA A 191 -19.18 -15.84 7.52
N ASP A 192 -18.74 -15.35 8.68
CA ASP A 192 -19.49 -14.47 9.56
C ASP A 192 -18.55 -13.43 10.17
N GLY A 193 -18.63 -12.19 9.66
CA GLY A 193 -17.74 -11.10 10.04
C GLY A 193 -16.27 -11.49 9.84
N ASN A 194 -15.49 -11.49 10.92
CA ASN A 194 -14.08 -11.85 10.92
C ASN A 194 -13.78 -13.33 11.14
N LYS A 195 -14.81 -14.18 11.14
CA LYS A 195 -14.70 -15.63 11.33
C LYS A 195 -15.05 -16.34 10.03
N LEU A 196 -14.22 -17.28 9.63
CA LEU A 196 -14.48 -18.22 8.55
C LEU A 196 -14.45 -19.64 9.12
N ILE A 197 -15.53 -20.37 8.93
CA ILE A 197 -15.62 -21.79 9.25
C ILE A 197 -15.45 -22.55 7.94
N VAL A 198 -14.52 -23.50 7.90
CA VAL A 198 -14.35 -24.44 6.79
C VAL A 198 -14.57 -25.84 7.34
N LYS A 199 -15.46 -26.59 6.71
CA LYS A 199 -15.84 -27.93 7.12
C LYS A 199 -15.57 -28.90 5.97
N LYS A 200 -14.87 -29.98 6.28
CA LYS A 200 -14.62 -31.11 5.37
C LYS A 200 -14.98 -32.38 6.14
N GLU A 201 -16.10 -33.00 5.75
CA GLU A 201 -16.80 -34.04 6.55
C GLU A 201 -17.15 -33.58 7.97
N ASP A 202 -16.74 -34.33 8.99
CA ASP A 202 -16.98 -34.07 10.41
C ASP A 202 -15.88 -33.21 11.06
N VAL A 203 -14.85 -32.83 10.30
CA VAL A 203 -13.78 -31.95 10.78
C VAL A 203 -14.09 -30.52 10.39
N GLN A 204 -14.09 -29.66 11.41
CA GLN A 204 -14.30 -28.22 11.27
C GLN A 204 -13.03 -27.46 11.67
N HIS A 205 -12.61 -26.56 10.80
CA HIS A 205 -11.58 -25.56 11.07
C HIS A 205 -12.19 -24.17 11.12
N VAL A 206 -11.64 -23.32 11.99
CA VAL A 206 -12.10 -21.95 12.19
C VAL A 206 -10.92 -21.00 12.06
N PHE A 207 -11.03 -20.07 11.11
CA PHE A 207 -10.04 -19.06 10.80
C PHE A 207 -10.55 -17.68 11.20
N TYR A 208 -9.69 -16.87 11.80
CA TYR A 208 -10.03 -15.50 12.19
C TYR A 208 -9.15 -14.51 11.46
N ASN A 209 -9.74 -13.38 11.05
CA ASN A 209 -9.01 -12.24 10.48
C ASN A 209 -8.16 -12.56 9.23
N GLY A 210 -8.58 -13.55 8.44
CA GLY A 210 -7.82 -14.01 7.27
C GLY A 210 -6.63 -14.89 7.61
N ASP A 211 -6.38 -15.22 8.88
CA ASP A 211 -5.18 -15.94 9.32
C ASP A 211 -5.38 -17.45 9.43
N VAL A 212 -4.50 -18.18 8.75
CA VAL A 212 -4.20 -19.59 8.98
C VAL A 212 -2.91 -19.66 9.82
N LYS A 213 -2.87 -20.55 10.80
CA LYS A 213 -1.73 -20.73 11.70
C LYS A 213 -0.90 -21.95 11.32
#